data_AF-A0A0F9KXC7-F1
#
_entry.id   AF-A0A0F9KXC7-F1
#
_cell.length_a   1.000
_cell.length_b   1.000
_cell.length_c   1.000
_cell.angle_alpha   90.00
_cell.angle_beta   90.00
_cell.angle_gamma   90.00
#
_symmetry.space_group_name_H-M   'P 1'
#
loop_
_entity.id
_entity.type
_entity.pdbx_description
1 polymer ?
#
loop_
_entity_poly.entity_id
_entity_poly.type
_entity_poly.pdbx_seq_one_letter_code
_entity_poly.pdbx_strand_id
1 'polypeptide(L)'
;MKRENILFKANEIRRKKALDNKWLLYDFIDKNPNMTGYEISKEINWTVGKVKFYATKLVKDKMINNETEVENNRVLIRYSGKPMKDFINWEEWNKL
;
A
#
# COMPACT_ATOMS: atom_id res chain seq x y z
N MET A 1 -27.00 -10.97 -22.55
CA MET A 1 -26.89 -12.14 -21.65
C MET A 1 -25.49 -12.77 -21.53
N LYS A 2 -24.91 -13.49 -22.52
CA LYS A 2 -23.58 -14.15 -22.32
C LYS A 2 -22.39 -13.19 -22.12
N ARG A 3 -22.35 -12.05 -22.83
CA ARG A 3 -21.25 -11.07 -22.74
C ARG A 3 -21.22 -10.29 -21.42
N GLU A 4 -22.38 -9.93 -20.88
CA GLU A 4 -22.49 -9.22 -19.59
C GLU A 4 -21.97 -10.07 -18.43
N ASN A 5 -22.26 -11.37 -18.45
CA ASN A 5 -21.78 -12.29 -17.41
C ASN A 5 -20.24 -12.45 -17.44
N ILE A 6 -19.63 -12.44 -18.63
CA ILE A 6 -18.17 -12.47 -18.80
C ILE A 6 -17.52 -11.18 -18.27
N LEU A 7 -18.09 -10.02 -18.60
CA LEU A 7 -17.59 -8.73 -18.12
C LEU A 7 -17.69 -8.61 -16.59
N PHE A 8 -18.79 -9.08 -16.01
CA PHE A 8 -18.97 -9.10 -14.56
C PHE A 8 -17.89 -9.93 -13.87
N LYS A 9 -17.67 -11.17 -14.32
CA LYS A 9 -16.62 -12.05 -13.79
C LYS A 9 -15.22 -11.46 -13.96
N ALA A 10 -14.93 -10.87 -15.13
CA ALA A 10 -13.65 -10.20 -15.36
C ALA A 10 -13.42 -9.03 -14.39
N ASN A 11 -14.45 -8.25 -14.07
CA ASN A 11 -14.36 -7.16 -13.11
C ASN A 11 -14.18 -7.66 -11.68
N GLU A 12 -14.84 -8.75 -11.31
CA GLU A 12 -14.65 -9.39 -10.00
C GLU A 12 -13.21 -9.85 -9.80
N ILE A 13 -12.65 -10.55 -10.78
CA ILE A 13 -11.25 -11.00 -10.76
C ILE A 13 -10.29 -9.80 -10.64
N ARG A 14 -10.54 -8.72 -11.40
CA ARG A 14 -9.71 -7.50 -11.33
C ARG A 14 -9.77 -6.85 -9.93
N ARG A 15 -10.96 -6.78 -9.32
CA ARG A 15 -11.12 -6.23 -7.96
C ARG A 15 -10.39 -7.07 -6.92
N LYS A 16 -10.55 -8.40 -6.97
CA LYS A 16 -9.84 -9.31 -6.07
C LYS A 16 -8.33 -9.15 -6.20
N LYS A 17 -7.81 -9.18 -7.44
CA LYS A 17 -6.38 -8.98 -7.70
C LYS A 17 -5.88 -7.61 -7.22
N ALA A 18 -6.69 -6.56 -7.33
CA ALA A 18 -6.33 -5.24 -6.81
C ALA A 18 -6.23 -5.23 -5.27
N LEU A 19 -7.14 -5.93 -4.59
CA LEU A 19 -7.10 -6.09 -3.14
C LEU A 19 -5.88 -6.92 -2.70
N ASP A 20 -5.63 -8.05 -3.36
CA ASP A 20 -4.49 -8.92 -3.07
C ASP A 20 -3.15 -8.17 -3.23
N ASN A 21 -3.02 -7.37 -4.31
CA ASN A 21 -1.85 -6.52 -4.51
C ASN A 21 -1.72 -5.48 -3.37
N LYS A 22 -2.81 -4.83 -2.97
CA LYS A 22 -2.77 -3.83 -1.89
C LYS A 22 -2.27 -4.47 -0.59
N TRP A 23 -2.78 -5.65 -0.23
CA TRP A 23 -2.36 -6.37 0.97
C TRP A 23 -0.93 -6.89 0.90
N LEU A 24 -0.50 -7.41 -0.24
CA LEU A 24 0.88 -7.84 -0.45
C LEU A 24 1.86 -6.69 -0.19
N LEU A 25 1.58 -5.50 -0.74
CA LEU A 25 2.44 -4.35 -0.54
C LEU A 25 2.43 -3.87 0.92
N TYR A 26 1.26 -3.87 1.58
CA TYR A 26 1.15 -3.54 2.99
C TYR A 26 2.00 -4.46 3.86
N ASP A 27 1.83 -5.78 3.72
CA ASP A 27 2.55 -6.79 4.49
C ASP A 27 4.07 -6.72 4.23
N PHE A 28 4.46 -6.45 2.99
CA PHE A 28 5.87 -6.25 2.65
C PHE A 28 6.47 -5.03 3.35
N ILE A 29 5.79 -3.88 3.32
CA ILE A 29 6.26 -2.63 3.95
C ILE A 29 6.30 -2.76 5.48
N ASP A 30 5.34 -3.46 6.07
CA ASP A 30 5.30 -3.71 7.51
C ASP A 30 6.50 -4.53 7.98
N LYS A 31 6.84 -5.59 7.23
CA LYS A 31 8.00 -6.45 7.49
C LYS A 31 9.34 -5.81 7.14
N ASN A 32 9.36 -4.86 6.21
CA ASN A 32 10.58 -4.23 5.68
C ASN A 32 10.41 -2.69 5.67
N PRO A 33 10.46 -2.04 6.84
CA PRO A 33 10.26 -0.61 6.94
C PRO A 33 11.43 0.19 6.34
N ASN A 34 11.17 1.47 6.04
CA ASN A 34 12.13 2.47 5.59
C ASN A 34 12.70 2.26 4.17
N MET A 35 11.99 1.48 3.34
CA MET A 35 12.36 1.26 1.94
C MET A 35 11.71 2.27 1.01
N THR A 36 12.43 2.62 -0.05
CA THR A 36 11.95 3.44 -1.15
C THR A 36 11.08 2.63 -2.11
N GLY A 37 10.22 3.31 -2.87
CA GLY A 37 9.42 2.67 -3.92
C GLY A 37 10.26 1.93 -4.97
N TYR A 38 11.51 2.36 -5.22
CA TYR A 38 12.43 1.70 -6.14
C TYR A 38 12.98 0.39 -5.54
N GLU A 39 13.45 0.42 -4.30
CA GLU A 39 13.95 -0.77 -3.60
C GLU A 39 12.84 -1.82 -3.47
N ILE A 40 11.65 -1.42 -3.00
CA ILE A 40 10.48 -2.30 -2.93
C ILE A 40 10.20 -2.92 -4.30
N SER A 41 10.26 -2.13 -5.39
CA SER A 41 9.96 -2.61 -6.74
C SER A 41 10.88 -3.76 -7.18
N LYS A 42 12.16 -3.71 -6.77
CA LYS A 42 13.12 -4.78 -7.04
C LYS A 42 12.80 -6.04 -6.23
N GLU A 43 12.54 -5.88 -4.94
CA GLU A 43 12.30 -7.03 -4.03
C GLU A 43 11.05 -7.81 -4.40
N ILE A 44 9.93 -7.13 -4.71
CA ILE A 44 8.66 -7.80 -5.04
C ILE A 44 8.44 -7.98 -6.55
N ASN A 45 9.45 -7.66 -7.37
CA ASN A 45 9.45 -7.73 -8.83
C ASN A 45 8.23 -7.02 -9.47
N TRP A 46 7.95 -5.79 -9.02
CA TRP A 46 6.90 -4.93 -9.56
C TRP A 46 7.50 -3.74 -10.31
N THR A 47 6.72 -3.12 -11.18
CA THR A 47 7.13 -1.82 -11.72
C THR A 47 7.05 -0.76 -10.63
N VAL A 48 7.97 0.23 -10.65
CA VAL A 48 7.95 1.38 -9.72
C VAL A 48 6.59 2.09 -9.74
N GLY A 49 5.96 2.21 -10.92
CA GLY A 49 4.63 2.79 -11.06
C GLY A 49 3.54 2.00 -10.34
N LYS A 50 3.60 0.67 -10.37
CA LYS A 50 2.66 -0.20 -9.63
C LYS A 50 2.85 -0.04 -8.12
N VAL A 51 4.10 -0.03 -7.64
CA VAL A 51 4.40 0.23 -6.23
C VAL A 51 3.85 1.58 -5.80
N LYS A 52 4.19 2.65 -6.54
CA LYS A 52 3.71 4.01 -6.25
C LYS A 52 2.19 4.08 -6.18
N PHE A 53 1.48 3.46 -7.14
CA PHE A 53 0.01 3.44 -7.16
C PHE A 53 -0.60 2.84 -5.89
N TYR A 54 -0.13 1.67 -5.45
CA TYR A 54 -0.66 1.02 -4.25
C TYR A 54 -0.17 1.68 -2.96
N ALA A 55 1.08 2.14 -2.91
CA ALA A 55 1.62 2.87 -1.76
C ALA A 55 0.83 4.16 -1.51
N THR A 56 0.52 4.95 -2.55
CA THR A 56 -0.32 6.14 -2.43
C THR A 56 -1.71 5.81 -1.87
N LYS A 57 -2.30 4.67 -2.25
CA LYS A 57 -3.57 4.21 -1.68
C LYS A 57 -3.43 3.85 -0.21
N LEU A 58 -2.39 3.09 0.16
CA LEU A 58 -2.14 2.70 1.55
C LEU A 58 -1.89 3.92 2.45
N VAL A 59 -1.15 4.93 1.98
CA VAL A 59 -0.96 6.21 2.68
C VAL A 59 -2.29 6.95 2.83
N LYS A 60 -3.08 7.06 1.75
CA LYS A 60 -4.41 7.70 1.80
C LYS A 60 -5.35 7.01 2.79
N ASP A 61 -5.28 5.68 2.86
CA ASP A 61 -6.08 4.86 3.77
C ASP A 61 -5.46 4.80 5.18
N LYS A 62 -4.40 5.57 5.46
CA LYS A 62 -3.69 5.68 6.74
C LYS A 62 -3.15 4.35 7.26
N MET A 63 -2.83 3.42 6.36
CA MET A 63 -2.34 2.08 6.69
C MET A 63 -0.81 2.02 6.82
N ILE A 64 -0.11 2.92 6.13
CA ILE A 64 1.36 3.03 6.17
C ILE A 64 1.74 4.50 6.31
N ASN A 65 2.96 4.75 6.75
CA ASN A 65 3.57 6.07 6.77
C ASN A 65 4.43 6.29 5.52
N ASN A 66 4.67 7.55 5.18
CA ASN A 66 5.67 7.93 4.19
C ASN A 66 6.47 9.14 4.66
N GLU A 67 7.78 9.09 4.47
CA GLU A 67 8.70 10.17 4.81
C GLU A 67 9.40 10.62 3.54
N THR A 68 9.56 11.95 3.43
CA THR A 68 10.22 12.55 2.27
C THR A 68 11.60 13.03 2.68
N GLU A 69 12.61 12.56 1.96
CA GLU A 69 14.01 12.90 2.15
C GLU A 69 14.56 13.51 0.85
N VAL A 70 15.51 14.43 0.95
CA VAL A 70 16.21 14.97 -0.21
C VAL A 70 17.66 14.52 -0.18
N GLU A 71 18.02 13.68 -1.15
CA GLU A 71 19.39 13.18 -1.30
C GLU A 71 19.90 13.54 -2.69
N ASN A 72 21.06 14.20 -2.80
CA ASN A 72 21.66 14.58 -4.09
C ASN A 72 20.68 15.33 -5.02
N ASN A 73 19.93 16.29 -4.48
CA ASN A 73 18.85 17.04 -5.17
C ASN A 73 17.70 16.17 -5.72
N ARG A 74 17.55 14.93 -5.25
CA ARG A 74 16.43 14.05 -5.60
C ARG A 74 15.53 13.83 -4.40
N VAL A 75 14.23 13.95 -4.64
CA VAL A 75 13.21 13.63 -3.64
C VAL A 75 13.06 12.11 -3.56
N LEU A 76 13.35 11.56 -2.39
CA LEU A 76 13.15 10.16 -2.04
C LEU A 76 11.98 10.04 -1.08
N ILE A 77 11.13 9.04 -1.34
CA ILE A 77 10.01 8.71 -0.45
C ILE A 77 10.27 7.33 0.12
N ARG A 78 10.36 7.25 1.44
CA ARG A 78 10.49 6.00 2.19
C ARG A 78 9.15 5.63 2.81
N TYR A 79 8.84 4.34 2.85
CA TYR A 79 7.60 3.82 3.41
C TYR A 79 7.87 2.95 4.63
N SER A 80 6.99 3.00 5.61
CA SER A 80 7.06 2.17 6.81
C SER A 80 5.65 1.77 7.27
N GLY A 81 5.57 0.60 7.93
CA GLY A 81 4.33 0.17 8.58
C GLY A 81 3.89 1.15 9.65
N LYS A 82 2.58 1.22 9.91
CA LYS A 82 2.05 2.02 11.00
C LYS A 82 1.87 1.13 12.24
N PRO A 83 2.36 1.52 13.43
CA PRO A 83 2.17 0.70 14.61
C PRO A 83 0.69 0.61 15.00
N MET A 84 0.26 -0.55 15.53
CA MET A 84 -1.14 -0.85 15.89
C MET A 84 -1.78 0.24 16.74
N LYS A 85 -1.01 0.85 17.65
CA LYS A 85 -1.45 1.94 18.53
C LYS A 85 -1.99 3.15 17.77
N ASP A 86 -1.57 3.38 16.53
CA ASP A 86 -2.00 4.52 15.73
C ASP A 86 -3.29 4.24 14.92
N PHE A 87 -3.83 3.03 15.02
CA PHE A 87 -5.15 2.65 14.49
C PHE A 87 -6.24 2.69 15.56
N ILE A 88 -5.87 2.77 16.84
CA ILE A 88 -6.80 2.80 17.97
C ILE A 88 -7.07 4.26 18.34
N ASN A 89 -8.35 4.64 18.40
CA ASN A 89 -8.75 5.88 19.05
C ASN A 89 -8.76 5.65 20.56
N TRP A 90 -7.63 5.91 21.22
CA TRP A 90 -7.47 5.69 22.65
C TRP A 90 -8.42 6.56 23.49
N GLU A 91 -8.85 7.72 22.99
CA GLU A 91 -9.84 8.57 23.69
C GLU A 91 -11.24 7.95 23.72
N GLU A 92 -11.60 7.15 22.71
CA GLU A 92 -12.84 6.36 22.71
C GLU A 92 -12.69 5.10 23.56
N TRP A 93 -11.54 4.43 23.47
CA TRP A 93 -11.26 3.21 24.23
C TRP A 93 -11.27 3.43 25.75
N ASN A 94 -10.73 4.56 26.22
CA ASN A 94 -10.65 4.89 27.64
C ASN A 94 -11.99 5.41 28.24
N LYS A 95 -13.06 5.47 27.45
CA LYS A 95 -14.43 5.83 27.89
C LYS A 95 -15.33 4.62 28.13
N LEU A 96 -14.84 3.41 27.89
CA LEU A 96 -15.47 2.13 28.22
C LEU A 96 -15.05 1.66 29.61
#